data_AF-A0A1N6JZF7-F1
#
_entry.id   AF-A0A1N6JZF7-F1
#
_cell.length_a   1.000
_cell.length_b   1.000
_cell.length_c   1.000
_cell.angle_alpha   90.00
_cell.angle_beta   90.00
_cell.angle_gamma   90.00
#
_symmetry.space_group_name_H-M   'P 1'
#
loop_
_entity.id
_entity.type
_entity.pdbx_description
1 polymer ?
#
loop_
_entity_poly.entity_id
_entity_poly.type
_entity_poly.pdbx_seq_one_letter_code
_entity_poly.pdbx_strand_id
1 'polypeptide(L)'
;MKEDIMLDLSNLLDIVRNCKQEFRNWVSLVNIKSELSMHFNSMANDYHRLFLMDMHKGLNRSQSDKCTFWRIFSRQEAKEYEENAITSTDIAKWRNMLSRHDTTINMIKITRDTQIVHTDKDAPVPELISMWSLQKLLYDMENVIKNMFMVLGKHLPVIAIIEDVDNHTIAEAFNRLEVMLRFKQLSRNLGLEYSDPV
;
A
#
# COMPACT_ATOMS: atom_id res chain seq x y z
N MET A 1 -22.23 2.87 -21.07
CA MET A 1 -21.01 2.05 -20.98
C MET A 1 -19.72 2.90 -20.89
N LYS A 2 -19.79 4.11 -20.28
CA LYS A 2 -18.60 4.96 -19.97
C LYS A 2 -18.07 4.77 -18.53
N GLU A 3 -18.82 4.06 -17.69
CA GLU A 3 -18.56 3.96 -16.24
C GLU A 3 -17.55 2.85 -15.90
N ASP A 4 -17.40 1.83 -16.77
CA ASP A 4 -16.64 0.61 -16.46
C ASP A 4 -15.13 0.85 -16.29
N ILE A 5 -14.51 1.67 -17.16
CA ILE A 5 -13.09 2.01 -17.03
C ILE A 5 -12.83 2.87 -15.79
N MET A 6 -13.72 3.81 -15.52
CA MET A 6 -13.60 4.72 -14.37
C MET A 6 -13.79 3.97 -13.06
N LEU A 7 -14.69 3.00 -13.04
CA LEU A 7 -14.89 2.09 -11.91
C LEU A 7 -13.62 1.24 -11.66
N ASP A 8 -13.06 0.64 -12.72
CA ASP A 8 -11.84 -0.17 -12.60
C ASP A 8 -10.64 0.69 -12.15
N LEU A 9 -10.47 1.90 -12.68
CA LEU A 9 -9.41 2.82 -12.26
C LEU A 9 -9.60 3.32 -10.82
N SER A 10 -10.85 3.55 -10.39
CA SER A 10 -11.16 3.96 -9.01
C SER A 10 -10.87 2.81 -8.03
N ASN A 11 -11.28 1.58 -8.36
CA ASN A 11 -10.96 0.40 -7.57
C ASN A 11 -9.44 0.19 -7.46
N LEU A 12 -8.69 0.42 -8.54
CA LEU A 12 -7.24 0.28 -8.52
C LEU A 12 -6.55 1.39 -7.72
N LEU A 13 -7.08 2.61 -7.78
CA LEU A 13 -6.61 3.74 -6.98
C LEU A 13 -6.85 3.49 -5.49
N ASP A 14 -7.99 2.92 -5.11
CA ASP A 14 -8.28 2.52 -3.73
C ASP A 14 -7.32 1.46 -3.22
N ILE A 15 -7.00 0.45 -4.04
CA ILE A 15 -5.99 -0.57 -3.69
C ILE A 15 -4.63 0.09 -3.45
N VAL A 16 -4.16 0.93 -4.38
CA VAL A 16 -2.86 1.61 -4.23
C VAL A 16 -2.82 2.54 -3.02
N ARG A 17 -3.92 3.23 -2.73
CA ARG A 17 -4.06 4.03 -1.52
C ARG A 17 -3.92 3.15 -0.28
N ASN A 18 -4.66 2.05 -0.16
CA ASN A 18 -4.53 1.16 0.99
C ASN A 18 -3.09 0.64 1.13
N CYS A 19 -2.44 0.25 0.03
CA CYS A 19 -1.03 -0.13 0.06
C CYS A 19 -0.13 0.96 0.64
N LYS A 20 -0.28 2.22 0.20
CA LYS A 20 0.51 3.34 0.70
C LYS A 20 0.28 3.58 2.20
N GLN A 21 -0.96 3.41 2.66
CA GLN A 21 -1.35 3.60 4.05
C GLN A 21 -0.70 2.53 4.94
N GLU A 22 -0.83 1.25 4.56
CA GLU A 22 -0.27 0.15 5.33
C GLU A 22 1.26 0.09 5.28
N PHE A 23 1.86 0.49 4.15
CA PHE A 23 3.31 0.67 4.05
C PHE A 23 3.81 1.70 5.07
N ARG A 24 3.14 2.86 5.20
CA ARG A 24 3.53 3.89 6.19
C ARG A 24 3.36 3.41 7.63
N ASN A 25 2.22 2.78 7.94
CA ASN A 25 1.96 2.21 9.26
C ASN A 25 3.05 1.20 9.65
N TRP A 26 3.38 0.28 8.74
CA TRP A 26 4.44 -0.69 8.90
C TRP A 26 5.81 -0.04 9.14
N VAL A 27 6.21 0.92 8.29
CA VAL A 27 7.49 1.65 8.44
C VAL A 27 7.58 2.34 9.80
N SER A 28 6.51 3.01 10.23
CA SER A 28 6.45 3.67 11.54
C SER A 28 6.68 2.67 12.69
N LEU A 29 5.98 1.53 12.65
CA LEU A 29 6.05 0.51 13.70
C LEU A 29 7.38 -0.25 13.75
N VAL A 30 8.03 -0.46 12.60
CA VAL A 30 9.37 -1.08 12.55
C VAL A 30 10.46 -0.10 13.01
N ASN A 31 10.29 1.19 12.74
CA ASN A 31 11.24 2.24 13.14
C ASN A 31 11.11 2.64 14.62
N ILE A 32 9.90 2.57 15.19
CA ILE A 32 9.73 2.58 16.65
C ILE A 32 10.40 1.30 17.13
N LYS A 33 11.50 1.41 17.90
CA LYS A 33 12.30 0.27 18.37
C LYS A 33 11.41 -0.91 18.73
N SER A 34 11.32 -1.88 17.83
CA SER A 34 10.42 -3.02 17.91
C SER A 34 10.74 -3.93 19.11
N GLU A 35 11.91 -3.71 19.70
CA GLU A 35 12.39 -4.21 20.98
C GLU A 35 11.54 -3.74 22.20
N LEU A 36 10.72 -2.69 22.05
CA LEU A 36 9.97 -2.10 23.17
C LEU A 36 8.72 -2.90 23.57
N SER A 37 8.15 -3.74 22.69
CA SER A 37 7.04 -4.67 23.04
C SER A 37 6.71 -5.66 21.92
N MET A 38 6.41 -6.91 22.29
CA MET A 38 5.86 -7.93 21.38
C MET A 38 4.57 -7.47 20.65
N HIS A 39 3.79 -6.57 21.26
CA HIS A 39 2.56 -6.05 20.67
C HIS A 39 2.83 -5.22 19.41
N PHE A 40 3.86 -4.37 19.41
CA PHE A 40 4.24 -3.57 18.25
C PHE A 40 4.77 -4.45 17.11
N ASN A 41 5.52 -5.51 17.43
CA ASN A 41 5.95 -6.50 16.44
C ASN A 41 4.77 -7.20 15.76
N SER A 42 3.76 -7.60 16.53
CA SER A 42 2.56 -8.23 15.99
C SER A 42 1.82 -7.27 15.04
N MET A 43 1.59 -6.03 15.47
CA MET A 43 0.93 -5.03 14.62
C MET A 43 1.73 -4.72 13.35
N ALA A 44 3.05 -4.58 13.45
CA ALA A 44 3.91 -4.38 12.28
C ALA A 44 3.75 -5.51 11.26
N ASN A 45 3.72 -6.76 11.73
CA ASN A 45 3.53 -7.92 10.87
C ASN A 45 2.13 -7.94 10.22
N ASP A 46 1.08 -7.59 10.96
CA ASP A 46 -0.29 -7.52 10.42
C ASP A 46 -0.39 -6.47 9.30
N TYR A 47 0.15 -5.26 9.53
CA TYR A 47 0.19 -4.21 8.51
C TYR A 47 1.02 -4.61 7.30
N HIS A 48 2.16 -5.27 7.51
CA HIS A 48 2.97 -5.79 6.41
C HIS A 48 2.20 -6.83 5.59
N ARG A 49 1.47 -7.74 6.23
CA ARG A 49 0.64 -8.74 5.54
C ARG A 49 -0.47 -8.11 4.71
N LEU A 50 -1.21 -7.16 5.28
CA LEU A 50 -2.28 -6.43 4.56
C LEU A 50 -1.71 -5.69 3.35
N PHE A 51 -0.60 -4.99 3.54
CA PHE A 51 0.14 -4.33 2.48
C PHE A 51 0.53 -5.30 1.33
N LEU A 52 1.08 -6.47 1.64
CA LEU A 52 1.46 -7.47 0.64
C LEU A 52 0.24 -8.05 -0.11
N MET A 53 -0.89 -8.24 0.57
CA MET A 53 -2.14 -8.73 -0.03
C MET A 53 -2.69 -7.72 -1.05
N ASP A 54 -2.78 -6.44 -0.69
CA ASP A 54 -3.28 -5.39 -1.58
C ASP A 54 -2.33 -5.12 -2.75
N MET A 55 -1.01 -5.13 -2.51
CA MET A 55 0.01 -5.03 -3.56
C MET A 55 -0.17 -6.14 -4.60
N HIS A 56 -0.33 -7.38 -4.15
CA HIS A 56 -0.59 -8.49 -5.06
C HIS A 56 -1.91 -8.31 -5.80
N LYS A 57 -2.99 -7.89 -5.12
CA LYS A 57 -4.29 -7.64 -5.75
C LYS A 57 -4.20 -6.62 -6.88
N GLY A 58 -3.43 -5.54 -6.72
CA GLY A 58 -3.24 -4.54 -7.78
C GLY A 58 -2.38 -5.05 -8.95
N LEU A 59 -1.36 -5.86 -8.66
CA LEU A 59 -0.34 -6.30 -9.63
C LEU A 59 -0.59 -7.66 -10.27
N ASN A 60 -1.60 -8.43 -9.81
CA ASN A 60 -1.81 -9.80 -10.27
C ASN A 60 -1.99 -9.84 -11.80
N ARG A 61 -1.20 -10.70 -12.44
CA ARG A 61 -1.26 -10.97 -13.88
C ARG A 61 -2.44 -11.85 -14.27
N SER A 62 -3.13 -12.46 -13.30
CA SER A 62 -4.30 -13.27 -13.57
C SER A 62 -5.45 -12.42 -14.12
N GLN A 63 -6.01 -12.84 -15.26
CA GLN A 63 -7.22 -12.25 -15.83
C GLN A 63 -8.48 -12.57 -15.00
N SER A 64 -8.40 -13.52 -14.06
CA SER A 64 -9.52 -13.93 -13.20
C SER A 64 -9.88 -12.89 -12.13
N ASP A 65 -8.92 -12.07 -11.71
CA ASP A 65 -9.15 -11.11 -10.63
C ASP A 65 -9.91 -9.89 -11.16
N LYS A 66 -10.86 -9.38 -10.37
CA LYS A 66 -11.81 -8.36 -10.85
C LYS A 66 -11.14 -7.03 -11.23
N CYS A 67 -10.01 -6.66 -10.62
CA CYS A 67 -9.39 -5.35 -10.85
C CYS A 67 -7.88 -5.37 -10.62
N THR A 68 -7.10 -5.56 -11.70
CA THR A 68 -5.62 -5.53 -11.72
C THR A 68 -5.14 -4.61 -12.85
N PHE A 69 -3.90 -4.11 -12.77
CA PHE A 69 -3.28 -3.36 -13.89
C PHE A 69 -3.33 -4.15 -15.21
N TRP A 70 -2.98 -5.44 -15.16
CA TRP A 70 -2.92 -6.29 -16.35
C TRP A 70 -4.28 -6.51 -16.98
N ARG A 71 -5.32 -6.69 -16.17
CA ARG A 71 -6.70 -6.76 -16.67
C ARG A 71 -7.11 -5.48 -17.35
N ILE A 72 -6.85 -4.31 -16.76
CA ILE A 72 -7.17 -3.02 -17.38
C ILE A 72 -6.45 -2.87 -18.72
N PHE A 73 -5.15 -3.21 -18.79
CA PHE A 73 -4.39 -3.18 -20.04
C PHE A 73 -5.00 -4.11 -21.10
N SER A 74 -5.31 -5.36 -20.75
CA SER A 74 -5.88 -6.33 -21.70
C SER A 74 -7.25 -5.87 -22.23
N ARG A 75 -8.12 -5.35 -21.36
CA ARG A 75 -9.45 -4.83 -21.74
C ARG A 75 -9.33 -3.60 -22.64
N GLN A 76 -8.35 -2.73 -22.38
CA GLN A 76 -8.03 -1.58 -23.24
C GLN A 76 -7.56 -2.02 -24.63
N GLU A 77 -6.61 -2.95 -24.72
CA GLU A 77 -6.11 -3.46 -26.01
C GLU A 77 -7.20 -4.18 -26.81
N ALA A 78 -8.09 -4.90 -26.13
CA ALA A 78 -9.26 -5.55 -26.72
C ALA A 78 -10.39 -4.57 -27.10
N LYS A 79 -10.24 -3.27 -26.78
CA LYS A 79 -11.25 -2.23 -27.00
C LYS A 79 -12.59 -2.53 -26.32
N GLU A 80 -12.55 -3.18 -25.16
CA GLU A 80 -13.75 -3.47 -24.37
C GLU A 80 -14.35 -2.21 -23.72
N TYR A 81 -13.54 -1.18 -23.52
CA TYR A 81 -14.00 0.11 -23.02
C TYR A 81 -14.39 1.02 -24.19
N GLU A 82 -15.53 1.71 -24.06
CA GLU A 82 -15.97 2.71 -25.05
C GLU A 82 -15.03 3.93 -25.13
N GLU A 83 -14.30 4.24 -24.05
CA GLU A 83 -13.30 5.31 -24.00
C GLU A 83 -11.90 4.77 -24.30
N ASN A 84 -11.38 5.05 -25.51
CA ASN A 84 -10.09 4.55 -25.98
C ASN A 84 -9.11 5.68 -26.37
N ALA A 85 -8.91 6.65 -25.47
CA ALA A 85 -7.86 7.66 -25.61
C ALA A 85 -6.45 7.09 -25.31
N ILE A 86 -6.40 5.96 -24.62
CA ILE A 86 -5.17 5.28 -24.22
C ILE A 86 -4.62 4.50 -25.42
N THR A 87 -3.39 4.81 -25.84
CA THR A 87 -2.78 4.12 -26.98
C THR A 87 -2.07 2.84 -26.54
N SER A 88 -1.83 1.92 -27.49
CA SER A 88 -0.98 0.74 -27.25
C SER A 88 0.44 1.12 -26.82
N THR A 89 0.94 2.28 -27.26
CA THR A 89 2.24 2.83 -26.83
C THR A 89 2.23 3.20 -25.35
N ASP A 90 1.15 3.82 -24.86
CA ASP A 90 0.98 4.15 -23.45
C ASP A 90 0.94 2.89 -22.59
N ILE A 91 0.17 1.90 -23.03
CA ILE A 91 0.07 0.59 -22.37
C ILE A 91 1.44 -0.07 -22.31
N ALA A 92 2.17 -0.15 -23.43
CA ALA A 92 3.52 -0.73 -23.46
C ALA A 92 4.49 -0.01 -22.51
N LYS A 93 4.42 1.32 -22.43
CA LYS A 93 5.22 2.13 -21.49
C LYS A 93 4.91 1.77 -20.03
N TRP A 94 3.63 1.68 -19.66
CA TRP A 94 3.24 1.36 -18.28
C TRP A 94 3.54 -0.09 -17.91
N ARG A 95 3.35 -1.03 -18.83
CA ARG A 95 3.78 -2.42 -18.66
C ARG A 95 5.28 -2.51 -18.39
N ASN A 96 6.10 -1.84 -19.21
CA ASN A 96 7.55 -1.80 -19.02
C ASN A 96 7.94 -1.17 -17.68
N MET A 97 7.22 -0.15 -17.22
CA MET A 97 7.47 0.46 -15.91
C MET A 97 7.23 -0.55 -14.77
N LEU A 98 6.10 -1.26 -14.78
CA LEU A 98 5.76 -2.23 -13.75
C LEU A 98 6.63 -3.50 -13.84
N SER A 99 6.97 -3.96 -15.04
CA SER A 99 7.80 -5.16 -15.24
C SER A 99 9.25 -5.00 -14.77
N ARG A 100 9.75 -3.76 -14.63
CA ARG A 100 11.07 -3.51 -13.98
C ARG A 100 11.10 -3.96 -12.52
N HIS A 101 9.95 -4.19 -11.91
CA HIS A 101 9.82 -4.64 -10.53
C HIS A 101 9.52 -6.13 -10.41
N ASP A 102 9.62 -6.93 -11.48
CA ASP A 102 9.20 -8.33 -11.49
C ASP A 102 9.83 -9.18 -10.37
N THR A 103 11.10 -8.95 -10.05
CA THR A 103 11.74 -9.59 -8.90
C THR A 103 11.01 -9.26 -7.60
N THR A 104 10.77 -7.97 -7.32
CA THR A 104 10.01 -7.50 -6.15
C THR A 104 8.60 -8.09 -6.12
N ILE A 105 7.90 -8.11 -7.26
CA ILE A 105 6.53 -8.64 -7.38
C ILE A 105 6.48 -10.14 -7.06
N ASN A 106 7.45 -10.90 -7.57
CA ASN A 106 7.55 -12.33 -7.27
C ASN A 106 7.85 -12.58 -5.80
N MET A 107 8.73 -11.78 -5.20
CA MET A 107 9.00 -11.86 -3.77
C MET A 107 7.75 -11.53 -2.94
N ILE A 108 6.98 -10.48 -3.29
CA ILE A 108 5.72 -10.14 -2.62
C ILE A 108 4.76 -11.34 -2.63
N LYS A 109 4.61 -11.99 -3.79
CA LYS A 109 3.76 -13.17 -3.94
C LYS A 109 4.20 -14.30 -2.99
N ILE A 110 5.49 -14.63 -3.00
CA ILE A 110 6.07 -15.67 -2.15
C ILE A 110 5.87 -15.32 -0.68
N THR A 111 6.30 -14.12 -0.25
CA THR A 111 6.20 -13.68 1.15
C THR A 111 4.76 -13.67 1.65
N ARG A 112 3.82 -13.21 0.83
CA ARG A 112 2.39 -13.26 1.14
C ARG A 112 1.93 -14.71 1.36
N ASP A 113 2.23 -15.61 0.43
CA ASP A 113 1.82 -17.01 0.55
C ASP A 113 2.44 -17.67 1.78
N THR A 114 3.71 -17.41 2.06
CA THR A 114 4.41 -17.92 3.25
C THR A 114 3.79 -17.39 4.55
N GLN A 115 3.51 -16.09 4.67
CA GLN A 115 2.96 -15.51 5.91
C GLN A 115 1.46 -15.80 6.13
N ILE A 116 0.72 -16.14 5.07
CA ILE A 116 -0.68 -16.58 5.20
C ILE A 116 -0.76 -18.07 5.58
N VAL A 117 0.19 -18.89 5.11
CA VAL A 117 0.15 -20.35 5.25
C VAL A 117 0.88 -20.87 6.48
N HIS A 118 1.98 -20.23 6.91
CA HIS A 118 2.81 -20.77 7.99
C HIS A 118 2.59 -20.06 9.34
N THR A 119 1.92 -20.76 10.25
CA THR A 119 2.04 -20.58 11.72
C THR A 119 3.29 -21.26 12.31
N ASP A 120 4.10 -21.90 11.45
CA ASP A 120 5.23 -22.72 11.87
C ASP A 120 6.49 -21.85 12.01
N LYS A 121 7.04 -21.81 13.23
CA LYS A 121 8.13 -20.89 13.63
C LYS A 121 9.46 -21.18 12.95
N ASP A 122 9.59 -22.33 12.28
CA ASP A 122 10.86 -22.86 11.76
C ASP A 122 10.98 -22.77 10.22
N ALA A 123 10.00 -22.20 9.53
CA ALA A 123 10.13 -21.96 8.09
C ALA A 123 11.16 -20.85 7.84
N PRO A 124 12.09 -21.03 6.87
CA PRO A 124 13.06 -19.99 6.53
C PRO A 124 12.31 -18.73 6.09
N VAL A 125 12.55 -17.63 6.81
CA VAL A 125 12.03 -16.30 6.46
C VAL A 125 12.57 -15.96 5.06
N PRO A 126 11.72 -15.72 4.04
CA PRO A 126 12.19 -15.32 2.72
C PRO A 126 13.11 -14.11 2.83
N GLU A 127 14.09 -13.98 1.92
CA GLU A 127 14.91 -12.77 1.81
C GLU A 127 14.01 -11.54 1.89
N LEU A 128 14.30 -10.67 2.87
CA LEU A 128 13.49 -9.49 3.14
C LEU A 128 13.51 -8.58 1.92
N ILE A 129 12.33 -8.30 1.38
CA ILE A 129 12.14 -7.31 0.33
C ILE A 129 12.57 -5.95 0.87
N SER A 130 13.49 -5.28 0.19
CA SER A 130 13.96 -3.98 0.68
C SER A 130 12.81 -2.96 0.73
N MET A 131 12.79 -2.16 1.79
CA MET A 131 11.81 -1.09 1.98
C MET A 131 11.81 -0.12 0.78
N TRP A 132 12.99 0.18 0.23
CA TRP A 132 13.12 1.02 -0.96
C TRP A 132 12.46 0.40 -2.21
N SER A 133 12.63 -0.91 -2.42
CA SER A 133 12.01 -1.62 -3.55
C SER A 133 10.48 -1.57 -3.46
N LEU A 134 9.95 -1.78 -2.25
CA LEU A 134 8.51 -1.69 -1.97
C LEU A 134 7.98 -0.28 -2.21
N GLN A 135 8.66 0.74 -1.66
CA GLN A 135 8.30 2.14 -1.84
C GLN A 135 8.30 2.54 -3.32
N LYS A 136 9.34 2.15 -4.06
CA LYS A 136 9.48 2.50 -5.48
C LYS A 136 8.39 1.87 -6.33
N LEU A 137 8.08 0.59 -6.12
CA LEU A 137 6.99 -0.09 -6.82
C LEU A 137 5.64 0.60 -6.55
N LEU A 138 5.38 0.98 -5.30
CA LEU A 138 4.17 1.68 -4.89
C LEU A 138 4.00 3.04 -5.58
N TYR A 139 5.08 3.82 -5.70
CA TYR A 139 5.08 5.08 -6.47
C TYR A 139 4.85 4.86 -7.96
N ASP A 140 5.48 3.84 -8.55
CA ASP A 140 5.29 3.53 -9.97
C ASP A 140 3.85 3.09 -10.27
N MET A 141 3.21 2.31 -9.37
CA MET A 141 1.79 1.98 -9.47
C MET A 141 0.91 3.24 -9.47
N GLU A 142 1.11 4.15 -8.52
CA GLU A 142 0.36 5.40 -8.43
C GLU A 142 0.56 6.27 -9.69
N ASN A 143 1.80 6.38 -10.18
CA ASN A 143 2.12 7.14 -11.38
C ASN A 143 1.43 6.58 -12.63
N VAL A 144 1.32 5.26 -12.77
CA VAL A 144 0.58 4.64 -13.88
C VAL A 144 -0.89 5.06 -13.84
N ILE A 145 -1.53 4.99 -12.67
CA ILE A 145 -2.96 5.37 -12.51
C ILE A 145 -3.15 6.85 -12.83
N LYS A 146 -2.33 7.75 -12.28
CA LYS A 146 -2.40 9.20 -12.54
C LYS A 146 -2.27 9.50 -14.04
N ASN A 147 -1.33 8.83 -14.72
CA ASN A 147 -1.15 8.99 -16.17
C ASN A 147 -2.37 8.51 -16.96
N MET A 148 -3.04 7.43 -16.54
CA MET A 148 -4.28 6.97 -17.18
C MET A 148 -5.39 8.02 -17.08
N PHE A 149 -5.64 8.57 -15.89
CA PHE A 149 -6.64 9.63 -15.70
C PHE A 149 -6.34 10.87 -16.56
N MET A 150 -5.06 11.26 -16.64
CA MET A 150 -4.63 12.38 -17.47
C MET A 150 -4.88 12.13 -18.97
N VAL A 151 -4.52 10.95 -19.49
CA VAL A 151 -4.74 10.59 -20.91
C VAL A 151 -6.23 10.55 -21.25
N LEU A 152 -7.08 10.11 -20.31
CA LEU A 152 -8.54 10.10 -20.46
C LEU A 152 -9.18 11.49 -20.33
N GLY A 153 -8.40 12.52 -19.99
CA GLY A 153 -8.92 13.88 -19.74
C GLY A 153 -9.86 13.95 -18.54
N LYS A 154 -9.69 13.05 -17.56
CA LYS A 154 -10.53 12.96 -16.36
C LYS A 154 -9.78 13.51 -15.16
N HIS A 155 -10.50 14.17 -14.26
CA HIS A 155 -9.94 14.51 -12.96
C HIS A 155 -9.71 13.25 -12.14
N LEU A 156 -8.59 13.23 -11.40
CA LEU A 156 -8.42 12.24 -10.35
C LEU A 156 -9.61 12.41 -9.38
N PRO A 157 -10.36 11.34 -9.07
CA PRO A 157 -11.43 11.46 -8.09
C PRO A 157 -10.82 12.00 -6.79
N VAL A 158 -11.55 12.88 -6.10
CA VAL A 158 -11.15 13.41 -4.79
C VAL A 158 -11.29 12.30 -3.76
N ILE A 159 -10.41 11.32 -3.86
CA ILE A 159 -10.11 10.36 -2.81
C ILE A 159 -8.98 11.02 -2.05
N ALA A 160 -9.19 11.30 -0.76
CA ALA A 160 -8.14 11.87 0.08
C ALA A 160 -6.85 11.06 -0.12
N ILE A 161 -5.87 11.66 -0.78
CA ILE A 161 -4.55 11.04 -0.94
C ILE A 161 -3.95 10.98 0.46
N ILE A 162 -3.04 10.05 0.74
CA ILE A 162 -2.55 9.93 2.12
C ILE A 162 -1.71 11.15 2.53
N GLU A 163 -1.24 11.96 1.59
CA GLU A 163 -0.71 13.30 1.89
C GLU A 163 -1.78 14.24 2.49
N ASP A 164 -3.06 14.08 2.11
CA ASP A 164 -4.21 14.78 2.71
C ASP A 164 -4.64 14.14 4.04
N VAL A 165 -4.51 12.81 4.17
CA VAL A 165 -4.86 12.07 5.40
C VAL A 165 -3.80 12.23 6.49
N ASP A 166 -2.51 12.31 6.12
CA ASP A 166 -1.37 12.53 7.01
C ASP A 166 -1.50 13.85 7.77
N ASN A 167 -2.03 14.88 7.11
CA ASN A 167 -2.27 16.16 7.74
C ASN A 167 -3.34 16.08 8.84
N HIS A 168 -4.15 15.01 8.91
CA HIS A 168 -5.38 14.98 9.72
C HIS A 168 -5.55 13.78 10.66
N THR A 169 -4.85 12.64 10.55
CA THR A 169 -5.18 11.49 11.44
C THR A 169 -4.00 10.71 12.02
N ILE A 170 -2.96 10.40 11.26
CA ILE A 170 -1.83 9.59 11.77
C ILE A 170 -0.86 10.45 12.56
N ALA A 171 -0.51 11.63 12.03
CA ALA A 171 0.26 12.61 12.77
C ALA A 171 -0.44 13.01 14.07
N GLU A 172 -1.78 13.10 14.09
CA GLU A 172 -2.56 13.36 15.31
C GLU A 172 -2.58 12.17 16.28
N ALA A 173 -2.78 10.94 15.80
CA ALA A 173 -2.78 9.74 16.66
C ALA A 173 -1.38 9.48 17.26
N PHE A 174 -0.32 9.63 16.45
CA PHE A 174 1.07 9.54 16.93
C PHE A 174 1.48 10.76 17.77
N ASN A 175 1.05 11.99 17.47
CA ASN A 175 1.26 13.13 18.39
C ASN A 175 0.58 12.88 19.72
N ARG A 176 -0.65 12.35 19.73
CA ARG A 176 -1.35 12.03 20.99
C ARG A 176 -0.57 10.98 21.78
N LEU A 177 -0.08 9.92 21.13
CA LEU A 177 0.77 8.90 21.76
C LEU A 177 2.11 9.47 22.23
N GLU A 178 2.79 10.28 21.43
CA GLU A 178 4.08 10.89 21.77
C GLU A 178 3.94 11.93 22.88
N VAL A 179 2.90 12.77 22.84
CA VAL A 179 2.53 13.69 23.92
C VAL A 179 2.21 12.91 25.19
N MET A 180 1.47 11.80 25.11
CA MET A 180 1.14 10.97 26.27
C MET A 180 2.39 10.28 26.86
N LEU A 181 3.31 9.80 26.01
CA LEU A 181 4.59 9.23 26.43
C LEU A 181 5.51 10.27 27.07
N ARG A 182 5.63 11.46 26.47
CA ARG A 182 6.38 12.59 27.03
C ARG A 182 5.76 13.06 28.34
N PHE A 183 4.42 13.10 28.44
CA PHE A 183 3.71 13.46 29.66
C PHE A 183 3.92 12.43 30.78
N LYS A 184 3.88 11.12 30.49
CA LYS A 184 4.23 10.07 31.45
C LYS A 184 5.68 10.19 31.94
N GLN A 185 6.62 10.52 31.06
CA GLN A 185 8.01 10.80 31.46
C GLN A 185 8.14 12.07 32.31
N LEU A 186 7.48 13.17 31.94
CA LEU A 186 7.53 14.42 32.68
C LEU A 186 6.92 14.28 34.09
N SER A 187 5.79 13.57 34.19
CA SER A 187 5.10 13.31 35.45
C SER A 187 5.97 12.51 36.42
N ARG A 188 6.68 11.48 35.91
CA ARG A 188 7.67 10.72 36.69
C ARG A 188 8.82 11.60 37.18
N ASN A 189 9.34 12.48 36.32
CA ASN A 189 10.43 13.39 36.68
C ASN A 189 10.02 14.45 37.71
N LEU A 190 8.73 14.79 37.77
CA LEU A 190 8.16 15.75 38.73
C LEU A 190 7.60 15.08 40.00
N GLY A 191 7.74 13.75 40.15
CA GLY A 191 7.23 13.01 41.30
C GLY A 191 5.70 12.90 41.36
N LEU A 192 5.02 13.10 40.23
CA LEU A 192 3.57 12.98 40.12
C LEU A 192 3.23 11.55 39.68
N GLU A 193 2.65 10.75 40.58
CA GLU A 193 2.13 9.43 40.23
C GLU A 193 0.90 9.59 39.34
N TYR A 194 1.00 9.13 38.09
CA TYR A 194 -0.09 9.11 37.14
C TYR A 194 -0.82 7.77 37.25
N SER A 195 -2.05 7.78 37.77
CA SER A 195 -2.99 6.67 37.65
C SER A 195 -3.78 6.82 36.35
N ASP A 196 -3.77 5.79 35.50
CA ASP A 196 -4.56 5.80 34.27
C ASP A 196 -6.06 5.93 34.64
N PRO A 197 -6.83 6.84 34.00
CA PRO A 197 -8.27 6.94 34.25
C PRO A 197 -8.96 5.72 33.64
N VAL A 198 -9.70 4.99 34.49
CA VAL A 198 -10.55 3.85 34.13
C VAL A 198 -11.66 4.27 33.18
#